data_AF-A0A509KXK1-F1
#
_entry.id   AF-A0A509KXK1-F1
#
_cell.length_a   1.000
_cell.length_b   1.000
_cell.length_c   1.000
_cell.angle_alpha   90.00
_cell.angle_beta   90.00
_cell.angle_gamma   90.00
#
_symmetry.space_group_name_H-M   'P 1'
#
loop_
_entity.id
_entity.type
_entity.pdbx_description
1 polymer ?
#
loop_
_entity_poly.entity_id
_entity_poly.type
_entity_poly.pdbx_seq_one_letter_code
_entity_poly.pdbx_strand_id
1 'polypeptide(L)'
;MTISTTKNKIQYIGDGVTTTFIYDFLVPSDDDMVVTFDGARVSSGYTVTGSGDPVGGTVIFDTAPSAPVEGASEAIIVLVRSVPQTQEMDLRPYDAFPADTVEGAFDKLTLITQDLQEQV
;
A
#
# COMPACT_ATOMS: atom_id res chain seq x y z
N MET A 1 -2.44 -1.03 -17.75
CA MET A 1 -1.99 -1.97 -16.70
C MET A 1 -3.23 -2.71 -16.20
N THR A 2 -3.09 -3.91 -15.64
CA THR A 2 -4.24 -4.64 -15.10
C THR A 2 -3.93 -5.18 -13.72
N ILE A 3 -4.87 -5.08 -12.78
CA ILE A 3 -4.71 -5.61 -11.43
C ILE A 3 -4.97 -7.12 -11.42
N SER A 4 -3.92 -7.93 -11.22
CA SER A 4 -4.02 -9.39 -11.16
C SER A 4 -3.88 -9.98 -9.76
N THR A 5 -3.36 -9.20 -8.80
CA THR A 5 -3.24 -9.60 -7.40
C THR A 5 -4.52 -9.30 -6.64
N THR A 6 -4.87 -10.14 -5.68
CA THR A 6 -5.90 -9.88 -4.68
C THR A 6 -5.32 -9.40 -3.35
N LYS A 7 -3.98 -9.36 -3.22
CA LYS A 7 -3.31 -8.86 -2.03
C LYS A 7 -3.33 -7.34 -2.02
N ASN A 8 -3.62 -6.79 -0.86
CA ASN A 8 -3.46 -5.37 -0.53
C ASN A 8 -2.85 -5.15 0.86
N LYS A 9 -2.45 -6.24 1.52
CA LYS A 9 -1.92 -6.27 2.88
C LYS A 9 -0.85 -7.35 3.00
N ILE A 10 0.17 -7.06 3.79
CA ILE A 10 1.16 -8.04 4.26
C ILE A 10 1.56 -7.72 5.71
N GLN A 11 1.87 -8.77 6.46
CA GLN A 11 2.29 -8.68 7.86
C GLN A 11 3.72 -9.20 8.03
N TYR A 12 4.49 -8.52 8.86
CA TYR A 12 5.86 -8.88 9.23
C TYR A 12 6.04 -8.87 10.74
N ILE A 13 7.12 -9.52 11.17
CA ILE A 13 7.65 -9.41 12.53
C ILE A 13 8.85 -8.48 12.49
N GLY A 14 8.82 -7.41 13.28
CA GLY A 14 9.96 -6.54 13.54
C GLY A 14 10.83 -7.13 14.64
N ASP A 15 12.05 -7.51 14.29
CA ASP A 15 13.05 -8.16 15.15
C ASP A 15 14.07 -7.18 15.76
N GLY A 16 13.91 -5.87 15.53
CA GLY A 16 14.86 -4.85 15.93
C GLY A 16 16.17 -4.82 15.12
N VAL A 17 16.26 -5.58 14.02
CA VAL A 17 17.45 -5.65 13.15
C VAL A 17 17.11 -5.35 11.69
N THR A 18 16.03 -5.95 11.18
CA THR A 18 15.58 -5.81 9.80
C THR A 18 14.92 -4.45 9.59
N THR A 19 15.42 -3.68 8.63
CA THR A 19 14.89 -2.34 8.30
C THR A 19 14.09 -2.31 7.00
N THR A 20 14.24 -3.30 6.13
CA THR A 20 13.62 -3.30 4.80
C THR A 20 12.58 -4.42 4.69
N PHE A 21 11.36 -4.04 4.35
CA PHE A 21 10.22 -4.96 4.22
C PHE A 21 9.61 -4.82 2.84
N ILE A 22 9.41 -5.94 2.15
CA ILE A 22 8.90 -5.97 0.78
C ILE A 22 7.36 -5.95 0.79
N TYR A 23 6.72 -5.36 -0.20
CA TYR A 23 5.31 -5.59 -0.49
C TYR A 23 5.16 -6.00 -1.96
N ASP A 24 4.26 -6.94 -2.24
CA ASP A 24 4.12 -7.59 -3.56
C ASP A 24 2.79 -7.25 -4.25
N PHE A 25 2.31 -6.04 -4.01
CA PHE A 25 1.06 -5.51 -4.56
C PHE A 25 1.22 -4.05 -4.97
N LEU A 26 0.47 -3.62 -5.99
CA LEU A 26 0.47 -2.23 -6.45
C LEU A 26 0.04 -1.29 -5.32
N VAL A 27 0.80 -0.21 -5.11
CA VAL A 27 0.41 0.94 -4.28
C VAL A 27 0.53 2.18 -5.18
N PRO A 28 -0.55 2.88 -5.54
CA PRO A 28 -0.50 3.93 -6.57
C PRO A 28 0.41 5.12 -6.22
N SER A 29 0.39 5.55 -4.96
CA SER A 29 1.22 6.62 -4.40
C SER A 29 1.80 6.21 -3.06
N ASP A 30 2.97 6.74 -2.67
CA ASP A 30 3.55 6.51 -1.34
C ASP A 30 2.56 6.85 -0.22
N ASP A 31 1.70 7.85 -0.43
CA ASP A 31 0.66 8.28 0.51
C ASP A 31 -0.46 7.24 0.72
N ASP A 32 -0.64 6.33 -0.24
CA ASP A 32 -1.63 5.25 -0.17
C ASP A 32 -1.12 4.06 0.67
N MET A 33 0.16 4.07 1.08
CA MET A 33 0.71 3.06 1.99
C MET A 33 0.39 3.42 3.44
N VAL A 34 -0.33 2.54 4.11
CA VAL A 34 -0.55 2.60 5.56
C VAL A 34 0.36 1.59 6.24
N VAL A 35 1.22 2.09 7.13
CA VAL A 35 2.08 1.28 7.97
C VAL A 35 1.52 1.30 9.38
N THR A 36 1.36 0.13 9.99
CA THR A 36 0.99 0.02 11.41
C THR A 36 2.01 -0.78 12.19
N PHE A 37 2.12 -0.44 13.46
CA PHE A 37 2.98 -1.07 14.45
C PHE A 37 2.13 -1.50 15.64
N ASP A 38 2.00 -2.81 15.85
CA ASP A 38 1.09 -3.39 16.84
C ASP A 38 -0.34 -2.80 16.76
N GLY A 39 -0.79 -2.53 15.53
CA GLY A 39 -2.10 -1.94 15.23
C GLY A 39 -2.16 -0.40 15.31
N ALA A 40 -1.12 0.28 15.77
CA ALA A 40 -1.04 1.73 15.77
C ALA A 40 -0.44 2.26 14.45
N ARG A 41 -1.12 3.20 13.78
CA ARG A 41 -0.60 3.81 12.55
C ARG A 41 0.67 4.60 12.82
N VAL A 42 1.67 4.40 11.97
CA VAL A 42 2.91 5.18 11.93
C VAL A 42 2.87 6.06 10.68
N SER A 43 3.26 7.33 10.81
CA SER A 43 3.21 8.30 9.70
C SER A 43 4.58 8.86 9.28
N SER A 44 5.66 8.41 9.92
CA SER A 44 7.03 8.85 9.65
C SER A 44 8.05 7.79 10.12
N GLY A 45 9.33 8.00 9.84
CA GLY A 45 10.39 7.05 10.22
C GLY A 45 10.53 5.88 9.25
N TYR A 46 9.92 5.98 8.07
CA TYR A 46 10.08 5.06 6.96
C TYR A 46 9.95 5.77 5.62
N THR A 47 10.50 5.17 4.57
CA THR A 47 10.36 5.56 3.17
C THR A 47 9.69 4.43 2.39
N VAL A 48 8.75 4.78 1.51
CA VAL A 48 8.11 3.85 0.58
C VAL A 48 8.81 3.95 -0.77
N THR A 49 8.97 2.82 -1.45
CA THR A 49 9.62 2.71 -2.76
C THR A 49 8.83 1.75 -3.62
N GLY A 50 8.81 1.93 -4.94
CA GLY A 50 8.06 1.07 -5.85
C GLY A 50 6.57 1.40 -5.94
N SER A 51 6.15 2.57 -5.47
CA SER A 51 4.81 3.09 -5.75
C SER A 51 4.59 3.27 -7.25
N GLY A 52 3.41 2.92 -7.72
CA GLY A 52 3.05 2.82 -9.13
C GLY A 52 3.52 1.54 -9.82
N ASP A 53 4.35 0.71 -9.19
CA ASP A 53 4.81 -0.56 -9.77
C ASP A 53 3.82 -1.71 -9.44
N PRO A 54 3.27 -2.42 -10.45
CA PRO A 54 2.40 -3.56 -10.22
C PRO A 54 3.05 -4.73 -9.48
N VAL A 55 4.39 -4.86 -9.52
CA VAL A 55 5.09 -5.91 -8.76
C VAL A 55 5.32 -5.53 -7.29
N GLY A 56 4.97 -4.31 -6.90
CA GLY A 56 5.16 -3.78 -5.56
C GLY A 56 6.55 -3.18 -5.35
N GLY A 57 7.00 -3.16 -4.10
CA GLY A 57 8.19 -2.41 -3.72
C GLY A 57 8.63 -2.68 -2.29
N THR A 58 9.21 -1.67 -1.64
CA THR A 58 9.69 -1.83 -0.25
C THR A 58 9.31 -0.65 0.64
N VAL A 59 9.11 -0.96 1.92
CA VAL A 59 9.07 -0.01 3.03
C VAL A 59 10.39 -0.15 3.80
N ILE A 60 11.14 0.95 3.87
CA ILE A 60 12.47 1.02 4.50
C ILE A 60 12.36 1.91 5.73
N PHE A 61 12.54 1.34 6.93
CA PHE A 61 12.53 2.07 8.19
C PHE A 61 13.90 2.71 8.49
N ASP A 62 13.88 3.93 9.02
CA ASP A 62 15.10 4.64 9.45
C ASP A 62 15.76 3.96 10.66
N THR A 63 14.94 3.36 11.52
CA THR A 63 15.36 2.57 12.68
C THR A 63 14.61 1.24 12.64
N ALA A 64 15.35 0.14 12.86
CA ALA A 64 14.76 -1.18 12.80
C ALA A 64 13.61 -1.32 13.84
N PRO A 65 12.39 -1.65 13.40
CA PRO A 65 11.26 -1.82 14.29
C PRO A 65 11.50 -2.93 15.33
N SER A 66 11.40 -2.59 16.61
CA SER A 66 11.46 -3.50 17.76
C SER A 66 10.24 -3.33 18.66
N ALA A 67 9.89 -4.35 19.45
CA ALA A 67 8.74 -4.26 20.35
C ALA A 67 8.73 -2.96 21.19
N PRO A 68 7.57 -2.35 21.41
CA PRO A 68 7.45 -1.08 22.13
C PRO A 68 7.72 -1.22 23.65
N VAL A 69 7.83 -2.46 24.15
CA VAL A 69 8.11 -2.75 25.56
C VAL A 69 9.55 -3.24 25.70
N GLU A 70 10.31 -2.63 26.61
CA GLU A 70 11.65 -3.09 26.99
C GLU A 70 11.58 -4.58 27.39
N GLY A 71 12.25 -5.45 26.62
CA GLY A 71 12.29 -6.90 26.86
C GLY A 71 11.29 -7.74 26.05
N ALA A 72 10.44 -7.14 25.23
CA ALA A 72 9.71 -7.87 24.20
C ALA A 72 10.56 -7.94 22.91
N SER A 73 10.61 -9.11 22.27
CA SER A 73 11.56 -9.39 21.18
C SER A 73 11.03 -9.04 19.79
N GLU A 74 9.72 -8.82 19.66
CA GLU A 74 9.02 -8.84 18.38
C GLU A 74 7.86 -7.83 18.36
N ALA A 75 7.72 -7.10 17.26
CA ALA A 75 6.57 -6.24 16.98
C ALA A 75 5.84 -6.66 15.71
N ILE A 76 4.54 -6.45 15.63
CA ILE A 76 3.76 -6.74 14.43
C ILE A 76 3.74 -5.51 13.53
N ILE A 77 4.33 -5.65 12.35
CA ILE A 77 4.29 -4.62 11.30
C ILE A 77 3.24 -5.04 10.29
N VAL A 78 2.32 -4.15 9.95
CA VAL A 78 1.38 -4.37 8.84
C VAL A 78 1.58 -3.27 7.81
N LEU A 79 1.81 -3.69 6.57
CA LEU A 79 1.80 -2.81 5.40
C LEU A 79 0.47 -3.07 4.68
N VAL A 80 -0.35 -2.04 4.51
CA VAL A 80 -1.65 -2.16 3.86
C VAL A 80 -1.89 -0.96 2.94
N ARG A 81 -2.44 -1.21 1.76
CA ARG A 81 -2.83 -0.15 0.84
C ARG A 81 -4.19 0.43 1.25
N SER A 82 -4.33 1.75 1.10
CA SER A 82 -5.59 2.47 1.28
C SER A 82 -5.72 3.58 0.24
N VAL A 83 -6.35 3.27 -0.90
CA VAL A 83 -6.57 4.24 -1.99
C VAL A 83 -7.75 5.17 -1.70
N PRO A 84 -7.65 6.48 -2.02
CA PRO A 84 -8.77 7.42 -1.93
C PRO A 84 -9.98 6.99 -2.77
N GLN A 85 -11.16 7.05 -2.16
CA GLN A 85 -12.45 6.70 -2.79
C GLN A 85 -13.00 7.84 -3.64
N THR A 86 -12.21 8.29 -4.61
CA THR A 86 -12.54 9.40 -5.51
C THR A 86 -12.46 8.96 -6.97
N GLN A 87 -13.33 9.54 -7.80
CA GLN A 87 -13.23 9.42 -9.26
C GLN A 87 -12.66 10.72 -9.82
N GLU A 88 -11.54 10.62 -10.54
CA GLU A 88 -10.86 11.77 -11.14
C GLU A 88 -11.11 11.89 -12.65
N MET A 89 -11.48 10.79 -13.30
CA MET A 89 -11.73 10.76 -14.74
C MET A 89 -13.03 11.49 -15.10
N ASP A 90 -12.91 12.43 -16.05
CA ASP A 90 -14.02 13.14 -16.70
C ASP A 90 -14.03 12.81 -18.19
N LEU A 91 -15.05 12.06 -18.64
CA LEU A 91 -15.20 11.67 -20.04
C LEU A 91 -15.97 12.73 -20.83
N ARG A 92 -15.36 13.19 -21.92
CA ARG A 92 -16.00 14.15 -22.83
C ARG A 92 -16.73 13.44 -23.96
N PRO A 93 -17.97 13.85 -24.27
CA PRO A 93 -18.67 13.32 -25.43
C PRO A 93 -17.91 13.59 -26.73
N TYR A 94 -17.92 12.62 -27.64
CA TYR A 94 -17.36 12.70 -29.00
C TYR A 94 -15.83 12.81 -29.11
N ASP A 95 -15.10 12.80 -27.99
CA ASP A 95 -13.66 12.65 -28.01
C ASP A 95 -13.27 11.20 -28.35
N ALA A 96 -12.05 11.02 -28.87
CA ALA A 96 -11.48 9.69 -29.08
C ALA A 96 -11.39 8.96 -27.72
N PHE A 97 -11.66 7.65 -27.73
CA PHE A 97 -11.67 6.85 -26.51
C PHE A 97 -10.26 6.81 -25.86
N PRO A 98 -10.08 7.36 -24.65
CA PRO A 98 -8.79 7.41 -23.99
C PRO A 98 -8.56 6.09 -23.23
N ALA A 99 -8.16 5.04 -23.96
CA ALA A 99 -8.08 3.68 -23.44
C ALA A 99 -7.26 3.58 -22.13
N ASP A 100 -6.06 4.16 -22.10
CA ASP A 100 -5.18 4.10 -20.92
C ASP A 100 -5.79 4.80 -19.70
N THR A 101 -6.47 5.95 -19.90
CA THR A 101 -7.15 6.67 -18.82
C THR A 101 -8.31 5.87 -18.25
N VAL A 102 -9.09 5.23 -19.12
CA VAL A 102 -10.24 4.40 -18.73
C VAL A 102 -9.76 3.14 -18.00
N GLU A 103 -8.71 2.50 -18.50
CA GLU A 103 -8.08 1.35 -17.85
C GLU A 103 -7.57 1.73 -16.45
N GLY A 104 -6.86 2.84 -16.31
CA GLY A 104 -6.40 3.33 -15.00
C GLY A 104 -7.53 3.64 -14.02
N ALA A 105 -8.67 4.15 -14.51
CA ALA A 105 -9.86 4.36 -13.68
C ALA A 105 -10.48 3.04 -13.20
N PHE A 106 -10.53 2.01 -14.07
CA PHE A 106 -11.01 0.68 -13.70
C PHE A 106 -10.05 -0.04 -12.75
N ASP A 107 -8.74 0.11 -12.94
CA ASP A 107 -7.73 -0.37 -12.00
C ASP A 107 -7.94 0.27 -10.64
N LYS A 108 -8.04 1.61 -10.55
CA LYS A 108 -8.29 2.33 -9.28
C LYS A 108 -9.55 1.82 -8.58
N LEU A 109 -10.65 1.62 -9.30
CA LEU A 109 -11.89 1.08 -8.73
C LEU A 109 -11.74 -0.37 -8.25
N THR A 110 -10.92 -1.17 -8.93
CA THR A 110 -10.59 -2.54 -8.48
C THR A 110 -9.82 -2.49 -7.16
N LEU A 111 -8.82 -1.60 -7.03
CA LEU A 111 -8.07 -1.40 -5.79
C LEU A 111 -8.97 -0.94 -4.64
N ILE A 112 -9.85 0.05 -4.88
CA ILE A 112 -10.81 0.54 -3.87
C ILE A 112 -11.70 -0.60 -3.37
N THR A 113 -12.13 -1.49 -4.27
CA THR A 113 -12.98 -2.64 -3.91
C THR A 113 -12.21 -3.64 -3.04
N GLN A 114 -10.95 -3.93 -3.36
CA GLN A 114 -10.08 -4.77 -2.53
C GLN A 114 -9.85 -4.15 -1.15
N ASP A 115 -9.59 -2.84 -1.10
CA ASP A 115 -9.33 -2.10 0.14
C ASP A 115 -10.59 -2.03 1.02
N LEU A 116 -11.79 -1.94 0.44
CA LEU A 116 -13.05 -2.03 1.18
C LEU A 116 -13.30 -3.42 1.77
N GLN A 117 -12.98 -4.49 1.04
CA GLN A 117 -13.13 -5.87 1.53
C GLN A 117 -12.27 -6.12 2.78
N GLU A 118 -11.08 -5.51 2.84
CA GLU A 118 -10.15 -5.63 3.97
C GLU A 118 -10.67 -4.95 5.26
N GLN A 119 -11.62 -4.02 5.18
CA GLN A 119 -12.18 -3.35 6.36
C GLN A 119 -13.30 -4.15 7.08
N VAL A 120 -13.71 -5.30 6.53
CA VAL A 120 -14.87 -6.09 7.00
C VAL A 120 -14.46 -7.28 7.85
#